data_AF-A0A7V4QR99-F1
#
_entry.id   AF-A0A7V4QR99-F1
#
_cell.length_a   1.000
_cell.length_b   1.000
_cell.length_c   1.000
_cell.angle_alpha   90.00
_cell.angle_beta   90.00
_cell.angle_gamma   90.00
#
_symmetry.space_group_name_H-M   'P 1'
#
loop_
_entity.id
_entity.type
_entity.pdbx_description
1 polymer ?
#
loop_
_entity_poly.entity_id
_entity_poly.type
_entity_poly.pdbx_seq_one_letter_code
_entity_poly.pdbx_strand_id
1 'polypeptide(L)'
;MKTTKNKLAKIFYVLAFFFIILYFPTSLWHFPDGIGYYSYLPVLFVLKNYDFMPLYKLYTHNIGVSDRGFVINDFSCGCAVLWSVAYLISRIFESGQISIIFVNFFSSLFGIFSLYFVYKTLLLFKINNLLSKVITLFVFVGSPLLFYCYVVPQNPHTMTAFLCSAYLYFWLSTLKQKRLSRWFVLGTILGLATLIREQEVLFVFPLVLEIFEDVFTYKKFDKFYFKAICVFMSAFLLALSAYFLNSLIMFGKIIVPKGYTISLKQLSFSSVFDVLFSSYHGIFWWTPILFVGILGLFLGIKEKLVVFVSFILILFSEIFLISLVVSPAGGWSFGIRYLTDCLLIFAVGIAQVYSFLKSSKAKYVFFIICSILCLWTVILLILSAKNSISLIEPYTVSEFINVVINNFGNLFRIKVLPRIVLDTEKYFFMSILFIICFCFTKLIYSAISSNTSRILLSTVLISLIIFFNFKIINAGIFNRIVYRYYKGFLSFNDYKNYYLLAGLRVRVKYYKKTGNKKKYQFYFNMLKNLKFETEKGKILYKSFIEYLEKELT
;
A
#
# COMPACT_ATOMS: atom_id res chain seq x y z
N MET A 1 -26.24 28.04 12.03
CA MET A 1 -24.86 27.51 12.19
C MET A 1 -24.76 26.20 12.99
N LYS A 2 -25.52 26.00 14.08
CA LYS A 2 -25.62 24.70 14.78
C LYS A 2 -26.29 23.59 13.94
N THR A 3 -27.19 23.95 13.03
CA THR A 3 -28.00 23.03 12.21
C THR A 3 -27.23 22.33 11.07
N THR A 4 -26.19 22.95 10.51
CA THR A 4 -25.35 22.37 9.44
C THR A 4 -24.29 21.39 9.97
N LYS A 5 -23.76 21.61 11.17
CA LYS A 5 -22.91 20.61 11.86
C LYS A 5 -23.69 19.31 12.13
N ASN A 6 -24.97 19.41 12.45
CA ASN A 6 -25.86 18.25 12.66
C ASN A 6 -26.18 17.48 11.37
N LYS A 7 -26.27 18.13 10.20
CA LYS A 7 -26.47 17.45 8.91
C LYS A 7 -25.24 16.69 8.43
N LEU A 8 -24.03 17.24 8.62
CA LEU A 8 -22.78 16.55 8.27
C LEU A 8 -22.50 15.35 9.18
N ALA A 9 -22.80 15.48 10.48
CA ALA A 9 -22.78 14.34 11.40
C ALA A 9 -23.77 13.26 10.96
N LYS A 10 -25.02 13.61 10.63
CA LYS A 10 -26.02 12.66 10.12
C LYS A 10 -25.61 11.97 8.81
N ILE A 11 -25.05 12.69 7.84
CA ILE A 11 -24.54 12.11 6.59
C ILE A 11 -23.35 11.18 6.86
N PHE A 12 -22.47 11.57 7.78
CA PHE A 12 -21.34 10.73 8.19
C PHE A 12 -21.80 9.47 8.91
N TYR A 13 -22.79 9.54 9.80
CA TYR A 13 -23.40 8.37 10.43
C TYR A 13 -24.13 7.48 9.42
N VAL A 14 -24.83 8.04 8.44
CA VAL A 14 -25.49 7.27 7.37
C VAL A 14 -24.47 6.61 6.47
N LEU A 15 -23.35 7.25 6.13
CA LEU A 15 -22.26 6.66 5.35
C LEU A 15 -21.43 5.65 6.15
N ALA A 16 -21.24 5.87 7.46
CA ALA A 16 -20.66 4.91 8.39
C ALA A 16 -21.51 3.65 8.47
N PHE A 17 -22.82 3.83 8.61
CA PHE A 17 -23.82 2.78 8.65
C PHE A 17 -23.90 2.06 7.31
N PHE A 18 -23.95 2.78 6.19
CA PHE A 18 -23.88 2.20 4.84
C PHE A 18 -22.55 1.47 4.61
N PHE A 19 -21.43 1.95 5.16
CA PHE A 19 -20.14 1.29 5.04
C PHE A 19 -20.02 0.04 5.91
N ILE A 20 -20.56 0.06 7.13
CA ILE A 20 -20.64 -1.13 8.01
C ILE A 20 -21.58 -2.19 7.39
N ILE A 21 -22.64 -1.76 6.68
CA ILE A 21 -23.60 -2.65 6.02
C ILE A 21 -23.11 -3.16 4.66
N LEU A 22 -22.38 -2.34 3.89
CA LEU A 22 -21.78 -2.72 2.60
C LEU A 22 -20.40 -3.36 2.74
N TYR A 23 -19.74 -3.21 3.88
CA TYR A 23 -18.53 -3.96 4.18
C TYR A 23 -18.96 -5.37 4.55
N PHE A 24 -18.73 -6.28 3.61
CA PHE A 24 -19.02 -7.69 3.83
C PHE A 24 -17.78 -8.33 4.44
N PRO A 25 -17.79 -8.63 5.75
CA PRO A 25 -16.60 -9.03 6.46
C PRO A 25 -16.08 -10.36 5.90
N THR A 26 -14.80 -10.37 5.54
CA THR A 26 -14.07 -11.58 5.17
C THR A 26 -13.31 -12.08 6.38
N SER A 27 -13.54 -13.35 6.71
CA SER A 27 -12.82 -14.09 7.75
C SER A 27 -11.53 -14.71 7.26
N LEU A 28 -11.20 -14.55 5.98
CA LEU A 28 -10.05 -15.22 5.39
C LEU A 28 -8.83 -14.30 5.46
N TRP A 29 -7.70 -14.92 5.79
CA TRP A 29 -6.39 -14.34 5.50
C TRP A 29 -6.22 -14.27 3.99
N HIS A 30 -5.69 -13.17 3.49
CA HIS A 30 -5.44 -13.04 2.06
C HIS A 30 -4.07 -13.63 1.69
N PHE A 31 -4.12 -14.67 0.85
CA PHE A 31 -3.00 -15.42 0.24
C PHE A 31 -1.90 -14.54 -0.39
N PRO A 32 -0.63 -14.96 -0.42
CA PRO A 32 0.52 -14.20 0.09
C PRO A 32 0.39 -13.48 1.40
N ASP A 33 -0.03 -12.25 1.18
CA ASP A 33 0.59 -11.10 1.80
C ASP A 33 -0.04 -10.84 3.17
N GLY A 34 -1.35 -11.09 3.28
CA GLY A 34 -2.13 -10.79 4.47
C GLY A 34 -1.59 -11.48 5.71
N ILE A 35 -1.30 -12.79 5.63
CA ILE A 35 -0.77 -13.54 6.77
C ILE A 35 0.64 -13.10 7.16
N GLY A 36 1.46 -12.71 6.18
CA GLY A 36 2.79 -12.14 6.43
C GLY A 36 2.73 -10.91 7.33
N TYR A 37 1.97 -9.90 6.91
CA TYR A 37 1.77 -8.66 7.67
C TYR A 37 1.06 -8.86 9.01
N TYR A 38 0.08 -9.76 9.06
CA TYR A 38 -0.71 -9.95 10.27
C TYR A 38 -0.03 -10.80 11.33
N SER A 39 0.77 -11.80 10.94
CA SER A 39 1.30 -12.81 11.84
C SER A 39 2.08 -12.23 13.04
N TYR A 40 2.66 -11.04 12.91
CA TYR A 40 3.22 -10.28 14.03
C TYR A 40 2.25 -10.13 15.21
N LEU A 41 0.95 -9.94 14.97
CA LEU A 41 -0.06 -9.75 16.01
C LEU A 41 -0.20 -10.97 16.95
N PRO A 42 -0.66 -12.15 16.49
CA PRO A 42 -0.74 -13.33 17.36
C PRO A 42 0.62 -13.75 17.91
N VAL A 43 1.72 -13.57 17.16
CA VAL A 43 3.06 -13.89 17.63
C VAL A 43 3.48 -13.04 18.83
N LEU A 44 3.20 -11.73 18.79
CA LEU A 44 3.61 -10.81 19.85
C LEU A 44 2.64 -10.78 21.04
N PHE A 45 1.35 -10.94 20.80
CA PHE A 45 0.32 -10.75 21.82
C PHE A 45 -0.19 -12.05 22.45
N VAL A 46 -0.24 -13.14 21.68
CA VAL A 46 -0.78 -14.44 22.12
C VAL A 46 0.35 -15.42 22.41
N LEU A 47 1.19 -15.73 21.42
CA LEU A 47 2.27 -16.71 21.56
C LEU A 47 3.43 -16.16 22.42
N LYS A 48 3.69 -14.85 22.33
CA LYS A 48 4.70 -14.12 23.09
C LYS A 48 6.12 -14.69 22.98
N ASN A 49 6.43 -15.41 21.92
CA ASN A 49 7.67 -16.19 21.75
C ASN A 49 8.41 -15.93 20.42
N TYR A 50 7.95 -14.93 19.65
CA TYR A 50 8.52 -14.52 18.36
C TYR A 50 8.59 -15.63 17.30
N ASP A 51 7.76 -16.66 17.41
CA ASP A 51 7.74 -17.78 16.47
C ASP A 51 6.59 -17.69 15.47
N PHE A 52 6.92 -17.47 14.19
CA PHE A 52 5.96 -17.43 13.09
C PHE A 52 5.58 -18.82 12.57
N MET A 53 6.30 -19.89 12.98
CA MET A 53 6.11 -21.26 12.48
C MET A 53 4.66 -21.75 12.52
N PRO A 54 3.91 -21.61 13.63
CA PRO A 54 2.58 -22.21 13.74
C PRO A 54 1.61 -21.63 12.72
N LEU A 55 1.78 -20.35 12.37
CA LEU A 55 0.93 -19.65 11.39
C LEU A 55 1.36 -19.99 9.97
N TYR A 56 2.66 -20.09 9.71
CA TYR A 56 3.17 -20.33 8.36
C TYR A 56 2.90 -21.75 7.87
N LYS A 57 2.92 -22.73 8.78
CA LYS A 57 2.52 -24.11 8.48
C LYS A 57 1.07 -24.24 7.99
N LEU A 58 0.22 -23.25 8.22
CA LEU A 58 -1.17 -23.27 7.75
C LEU A 58 -1.29 -23.08 6.24
N TYR A 59 -0.26 -22.56 5.56
CA TYR A 59 -0.36 -22.20 4.15
C TYR A 59 0.87 -22.55 3.30
N THR A 60 2.05 -22.76 3.89
CA THR A 60 3.26 -23.09 3.13
C THR A 60 4.11 -24.13 3.84
N HIS A 61 4.65 -25.05 3.04
CA HIS A 61 5.68 -25.99 3.47
C HIS A 61 7.10 -25.42 3.24
N ASN A 62 7.23 -24.33 2.49
CA ASN A 62 8.49 -23.71 2.09
C ASN A 62 8.91 -22.63 3.09
N ILE A 63 9.05 -23.03 4.35
CA ILE A 63 9.43 -22.13 5.45
C ILE A 63 10.94 -21.92 5.47
N GLY A 64 11.35 -20.66 5.49
CA GLY A 64 12.74 -20.26 5.65
C GLY A 64 13.10 -20.01 7.11
N VAL A 65 14.35 -20.31 7.47
CA VAL A 65 14.93 -19.96 8.78
C VAL A 65 16.18 -19.08 8.57
N SER A 66 16.33 -18.04 9.36
CA SER A 66 17.49 -17.15 9.32
C SER A 66 18.75 -17.82 9.89
N ASP A 67 19.91 -17.23 9.65
CA ASP A 67 21.18 -17.72 10.23
C ASP A 67 21.17 -17.72 11.76
N ARG A 68 20.28 -16.93 12.38
CA ARG A 68 20.07 -16.86 13.83
C ARG A 68 19.03 -17.87 14.33
N GLY A 69 18.44 -18.68 13.46
CA GLY A 69 17.47 -19.72 13.80
C GLY A 69 16.03 -19.23 13.95
N PHE A 70 15.69 -18.04 13.49
CA PHE A 70 14.30 -17.53 13.50
C PHE A 70 13.57 -17.90 12.22
N VAL A 71 12.27 -18.21 12.31
CA VAL A 71 11.43 -18.30 11.11
C VAL A 71 11.39 -16.95 10.42
N ILE A 72 11.70 -16.95 9.13
CA ILE A 72 11.75 -15.74 8.33
C ILE A 72 10.34 -15.22 8.11
N ASN A 73 10.09 -13.99 8.56
CA ASN A 73 8.97 -13.16 8.13
C ASN A 73 9.55 -11.88 7.52
N ASP A 74 9.58 -11.81 6.20
CA ASP A 74 10.15 -10.68 5.46
C ASP A 74 9.14 -9.56 5.17
N PHE A 75 7.86 -9.78 5.50
CA PHE A 75 6.84 -8.75 5.45
C PHE A 75 7.10 -7.72 6.55
N SER A 76 6.76 -6.47 6.28
CA SER A 76 6.96 -5.43 7.29
C SER A 76 6.00 -5.59 8.48
N CYS A 77 6.49 -5.31 9.69
CA CYS A 77 5.65 -5.23 10.89
C CYS A 77 4.79 -3.95 10.95
N GLY A 78 4.96 -3.00 10.04
CA GLY A 78 4.24 -1.72 10.08
C GLY A 78 2.72 -1.83 10.05
N CYS A 79 2.17 -2.73 9.22
CA CYS A 79 0.74 -3.00 9.22
C CYS A 79 0.26 -3.47 10.59
N ALA A 80 1.01 -4.35 11.24
CA ALA A 80 0.68 -4.88 12.56
C ALA A 80 0.72 -3.79 13.65
N VAL A 81 1.59 -2.78 13.56
CA VAL A 81 1.59 -1.64 14.48
C VAL A 81 0.23 -0.95 14.47
N LEU A 82 -0.27 -0.59 13.29
CA LEU A 82 -1.57 0.09 13.16
C LEU A 82 -2.76 -0.84 13.42
N TRP A 83 -2.70 -2.08 12.92
CA TRP A 83 -3.75 -3.08 13.14
C TRP A 83 -3.85 -3.53 14.60
N SER A 84 -2.83 -3.30 15.43
CA SER A 84 -2.84 -3.71 16.84
C SER A 84 -4.05 -3.15 17.60
N VAL A 85 -4.56 -1.96 17.26
CA VAL A 85 -5.77 -1.39 17.87
C VAL A 85 -6.99 -2.28 17.60
N ALA A 86 -7.24 -2.62 16.34
CA ALA A 86 -8.36 -3.48 15.96
C ALA A 86 -8.19 -4.91 16.48
N TYR A 87 -6.95 -5.41 16.44
CA TYR A 87 -6.62 -6.72 16.95
C TYR A 87 -6.86 -6.83 18.46
N LEU A 88 -6.39 -5.87 19.26
CA LEU A 88 -6.58 -5.88 20.72
C LEU A 88 -8.06 -5.82 21.11
N ILE A 89 -8.85 -4.98 20.44
CA ILE A 89 -10.31 -4.93 20.66
C ILE A 89 -10.94 -6.28 20.32
N SER A 90 -10.55 -6.90 19.21
CA SER A 90 -11.09 -8.19 18.80
C SER A 90 -10.76 -9.35 19.76
N ARG A 91 -9.75 -9.18 20.63
CA ARG A 91 -9.37 -10.21 21.62
C ARG A 91 -10.44 -10.45 22.68
N ILE A 92 -11.37 -9.52 22.89
CA ILE A 92 -12.51 -9.70 23.79
C ILE A 92 -13.36 -10.92 23.39
N PHE A 93 -13.40 -11.25 22.09
CA PHE A 93 -14.17 -12.38 21.56
C PHE A 93 -13.39 -13.70 21.53
N GLU A 94 -12.13 -13.70 21.96
CA GLU A 94 -11.22 -14.86 22.02
C GLU A 94 -11.07 -15.67 20.72
N SER A 95 -11.55 -15.15 19.59
CA SER A 95 -11.59 -15.84 18.30
C SER A 95 -10.56 -15.26 17.33
N GLY A 96 -9.71 -16.13 16.79
CA GLY A 96 -8.78 -15.78 15.70
C GLY A 96 -9.51 -15.31 14.44
N GLN A 97 -10.65 -15.93 14.13
CA GLN A 97 -11.49 -15.56 12.98
C GLN A 97 -12.05 -14.14 13.12
N ILE A 98 -12.55 -13.78 14.30
CA ILE A 98 -13.03 -12.41 14.56
C ILE A 98 -11.88 -11.41 14.52
N SER A 99 -10.69 -11.81 14.98
CA SER A 99 -9.50 -10.97 14.90
C SER A 99 -9.12 -10.61 13.46
N ILE A 100 -9.26 -11.55 12.52
CA ILE A 100 -9.08 -11.30 11.08
C ILE A 100 -10.08 -10.27 10.58
N ILE A 101 -11.36 -10.49 10.87
CA ILE A 101 -12.46 -9.65 10.40
C ILE A 101 -12.27 -8.20 10.85
N PHE A 102 -11.91 -8.00 12.11
CA PHE A 102 -11.70 -6.67 12.68
C PHE A 102 -10.50 -5.97 12.05
N VAL A 103 -9.39 -6.69 11.85
CA VAL A 103 -8.22 -6.15 11.15
C VAL A 103 -8.54 -5.79 9.71
N ASN A 104 -9.25 -6.66 8.99
CA ASN A 104 -9.65 -6.42 7.61
C ASN A 104 -10.55 -5.19 7.51
N PHE A 105 -11.55 -5.08 8.38
CA PHE A 105 -12.43 -3.92 8.44
C PHE A 105 -11.66 -2.64 8.72
N PHE A 106 -10.78 -2.66 9.72
CA PHE A 106 -9.98 -1.49 10.09
C PHE A 106 -9.01 -1.07 8.99
N SER A 107 -8.44 -2.03 8.26
CA SER A 107 -7.65 -1.79 7.06
C SER A 107 -8.45 -1.07 5.97
N SER A 108 -9.66 -1.52 5.67
CA SER A 108 -10.56 -0.88 4.71
C SER A 108 -10.93 0.54 5.11
N LEU A 109 -11.12 0.78 6.42
CA LEU A 109 -11.37 2.13 6.94
C LEU A 109 -10.23 3.08 6.58
N PHE A 110 -8.97 2.70 6.76
CA PHE A 110 -7.85 3.57 6.35
C PHE A 110 -7.93 3.95 4.87
N GLY A 111 -8.19 2.96 4.00
CA GLY A 111 -8.36 3.21 2.57
C GLY A 111 -9.45 4.24 2.26
N ILE A 112 -10.59 4.18 2.97
CA ILE A 112 -11.70 5.13 2.79
C ILE A 112 -11.42 6.48 3.42
N PHE A 113 -10.83 6.52 4.61
CA PHE A 113 -10.47 7.77 5.27
C PHE A 113 -9.34 8.50 4.55
N SER A 114 -8.56 7.83 3.68
CA SER A 114 -7.63 8.51 2.77
C SER A 114 -8.35 9.54 1.87
N LEU A 115 -9.59 9.22 1.45
CA LEU A 115 -10.43 10.08 0.61
C LEU A 115 -10.78 11.40 1.29
N TYR A 116 -10.83 11.42 2.63
CA TYR A 116 -11.03 12.67 3.36
C TYR A 116 -9.90 13.66 3.08
N PHE A 117 -8.65 13.20 3.09
CA PHE A 117 -7.48 14.05 2.82
C PHE A 117 -7.35 14.40 1.34
N VAL A 118 -7.74 13.51 0.42
CA VAL A 118 -7.87 13.83 -1.01
C VAL A 118 -8.85 14.99 -1.20
N TYR A 119 -10.09 14.83 -0.71
CA TYR A 119 -11.13 15.86 -0.80
C TYR A 119 -10.66 17.18 -0.18
N LYS A 120 -10.05 17.14 1.01
CA LYS A 120 -9.55 18.36 1.67
C LYS A 120 -8.41 19.02 0.91
N THR A 121 -7.54 18.25 0.28
CA THR A 121 -6.47 18.79 -0.57
C THR A 121 -7.06 19.50 -1.77
N LEU A 122 -8.05 18.91 -2.46
CA LEU A 122 -8.69 19.56 -3.60
C LEU A 122 -9.31 20.92 -3.23
N LEU A 123 -9.86 21.06 -2.02
CA LEU A 123 -10.31 22.37 -1.52
C LEU A 123 -9.16 23.38 -1.32
N LEU A 124 -7.95 22.95 -0.94
CA LEU A 124 -6.76 23.83 -0.88
C LEU A 124 -6.34 24.35 -2.26
N PHE A 125 -6.68 23.61 -3.32
CA PHE A 125 -6.53 24.03 -4.71
C PHE A 125 -7.72 24.85 -5.22
N LYS A 126 -8.61 25.31 -4.33
CA LYS A 126 -9.80 26.12 -4.66
C LYS A 126 -10.78 25.42 -5.61
N ILE A 127 -10.71 24.09 -5.69
CA ILE A 127 -11.70 23.29 -6.42
C ILE A 127 -13.02 23.36 -5.64
N ASN A 128 -14.14 23.57 -6.33
CA ASN A 128 -15.43 23.69 -5.67
C ASN A 128 -15.81 22.39 -4.93
N ASN A 129 -16.73 22.50 -3.97
CA ASN A 129 -17.07 21.41 -3.06
C ASN A 129 -17.63 20.17 -3.77
N LEU A 130 -18.55 20.35 -4.73
CA LEU A 130 -19.18 19.23 -5.43
C LEU A 130 -18.14 18.51 -6.29
N LEU A 131 -17.36 19.28 -7.05
CA LEU A 131 -16.32 18.76 -7.92
C LEU A 131 -15.23 18.03 -7.15
N SER A 132 -14.81 18.55 -5.99
CA SER A 132 -13.84 17.89 -5.14
C SER A 132 -14.32 16.49 -4.73
N LYS A 133 -15.62 16.33 -4.41
CA LYS A 133 -16.20 15.01 -4.10
C LYS A 133 -16.22 14.10 -5.32
N VAL A 134 -16.62 14.62 -6.49
CA VAL A 134 -16.67 13.84 -7.74
C VAL A 134 -15.28 13.34 -8.13
N ILE A 135 -14.24 14.19 -8.11
CA ILE A 135 -12.86 13.78 -8.42
C ILE A 135 -12.34 12.78 -7.40
N THR A 136 -12.63 12.99 -6.11
CA THR A 136 -12.28 12.04 -5.05
C THR A 136 -12.94 10.68 -5.29
N LEU A 137 -14.19 10.65 -5.75
CA LEU A 137 -14.89 9.42 -6.11
C LEU A 137 -14.25 8.78 -7.33
N PHE A 138 -13.98 9.53 -8.41
CA PHE A 138 -13.34 9.01 -9.62
C PHE A 138 -11.99 8.36 -9.34
N VAL A 139 -11.11 9.02 -8.59
CA VAL A 139 -9.81 8.44 -8.26
C VAL A 139 -9.96 7.20 -7.37
N PHE A 140 -10.97 7.15 -6.50
CA PHE A 140 -11.22 5.96 -5.67
C PHE A 140 -11.69 4.77 -6.52
N VAL A 141 -12.75 4.95 -7.31
CA VAL A 141 -13.36 3.85 -8.07
C VAL A 141 -12.54 3.43 -9.30
N GLY A 142 -11.74 4.35 -9.84
CA GLY A 142 -10.88 4.12 -11.00
C GLY A 142 -9.43 3.81 -10.65
N SER A 143 -9.12 3.52 -9.38
CA SER A 143 -7.79 3.09 -8.94
C SER A 143 -7.83 1.67 -8.34
N PRO A 144 -6.67 1.04 -8.12
CA PRO A 144 -6.60 -0.25 -7.45
C PRO A 144 -7.11 -0.21 -6.01
N LEU A 145 -7.16 0.96 -5.39
CA LEU A 145 -7.51 1.11 -3.99
C LEU A 145 -8.91 0.55 -3.68
N LEU A 146 -9.86 0.61 -4.62
CA LEU A 146 -11.17 0.00 -4.47
C LEU A 146 -11.08 -1.52 -4.25
N PHE A 147 -10.27 -2.20 -5.07
CA PHE A 147 -10.03 -3.64 -4.93
C PHE A 147 -9.37 -3.97 -3.58
N TYR A 148 -8.37 -3.18 -3.16
CA TYR A 148 -7.68 -3.37 -1.89
C TYR A 148 -8.50 -2.96 -0.66
N CYS A 149 -9.57 -2.17 -0.82
CA CYS A 149 -10.49 -1.88 0.28
C CYS A 149 -11.50 -3.01 0.49
N TYR A 150 -11.95 -3.68 -0.57
CA TYR A 150 -13.13 -4.57 -0.48
C TYR A 150 -12.85 -6.04 -0.80
N VAL A 151 -11.90 -6.34 -1.70
CA VAL A 151 -11.61 -7.72 -2.13
C VAL A 151 -10.46 -8.30 -1.33
N VAL A 152 -9.42 -7.50 -1.07
CA VAL A 152 -8.19 -7.95 -0.40
C VAL A 152 -7.82 -7.03 0.77
N PRO A 153 -8.70 -6.77 1.74
CA PRO A 153 -8.49 -5.75 2.77
C PRO A 153 -7.25 -5.96 3.64
N GLN A 154 -6.72 -7.17 3.74
CA GLN A 154 -5.53 -7.46 4.54
C GLN A 154 -4.24 -7.15 3.79
N ASN A 155 -3.96 -5.87 3.57
CA ASN A 155 -2.85 -5.42 2.74
C ASN A 155 -2.25 -4.10 3.28
N PRO A 156 -1.03 -3.72 2.85
CA PRO A 156 -0.40 -2.45 3.25
C PRO A 156 -0.95 -1.22 2.51
N HIS A 157 -1.53 -1.40 1.32
CA HIS A 157 -1.90 -0.35 0.36
C HIS A 157 -2.95 0.63 0.89
N THR A 158 -3.93 0.15 1.65
CA THR A 158 -4.97 1.01 2.26
C THR A 158 -4.38 1.94 3.32
N MET A 159 -3.41 1.45 4.08
CA MET A 159 -2.76 2.19 5.16
C MET A 159 -1.76 3.20 4.63
N THR A 160 -0.95 2.84 3.62
CA THR A 160 -0.05 3.80 2.98
C THR A 160 -0.84 4.85 2.20
N ALA A 161 -1.93 4.51 1.50
CA ALA A 161 -2.84 5.49 0.91
C ALA A 161 -3.34 6.52 1.94
N PHE A 162 -3.73 6.06 3.13
CA PHE A 162 -4.13 6.95 4.23
C PHE A 162 -3.00 7.84 4.72
N LEU A 163 -1.86 7.26 5.10
CA LEU A 163 -0.75 8.00 5.69
C LEU A 163 -0.10 8.97 4.70
N CYS A 164 0.10 8.56 3.44
CA CYS A 164 0.69 9.38 2.40
C CYS A 164 -0.26 10.53 2.00
N SER A 165 -1.58 10.27 1.90
CA SER A 165 -2.56 11.34 1.67
C SER A 165 -2.62 12.30 2.85
N ALA A 166 -2.58 11.80 4.09
CA ALA A 166 -2.54 12.61 5.31
C ALA A 166 -1.26 13.46 5.38
N TYR A 167 -0.11 12.88 5.06
CA TYR A 167 1.19 13.54 5.01
C TYR A 167 1.19 14.69 4.02
N LEU A 168 0.80 14.43 2.76
CA LEU A 168 0.78 15.46 1.72
C LEU A 168 -0.22 16.58 2.04
N TYR A 169 -1.40 16.24 2.55
CA TYR A 169 -2.38 17.23 2.99
C TYR A 169 -1.85 18.09 4.14
N PHE A 170 -1.25 17.47 5.17
CA PHE A 170 -0.68 18.17 6.32
C PHE A 170 0.49 19.06 5.90
N TRP A 171 1.38 18.56 5.05
CA TRP A 171 2.49 19.31 4.47
C TRP A 171 1.99 20.54 3.72
N LEU A 172 1.04 20.39 2.79
CA LEU A 172 0.47 21.48 2.01
C LEU A 172 -0.24 22.52 2.89
N SER A 173 -1.00 22.05 3.89
CA SER A 173 -1.74 22.93 4.81
C SER A 173 -0.83 23.72 5.75
N THR A 174 0.43 23.28 5.91
CA THR A 174 1.43 23.89 6.79
C THR A 174 2.66 24.37 6.03
N LEU A 175 2.57 24.47 4.70
CA LEU A 175 3.67 24.83 3.81
C LEU A 175 4.32 26.16 4.25
N LYS A 176 5.65 26.20 4.30
CA LYS A 176 6.46 27.36 4.74
C LYS A 176 6.30 27.76 6.22
N GLN A 177 5.56 27.01 7.04
CA GLN A 177 5.49 27.27 8.49
C GLN A 177 6.78 26.80 9.20
N LYS A 178 7.51 27.75 9.80
CA LYS A 178 8.72 27.49 10.60
C LYS A 178 8.40 27.08 12.04
N ARG A 179 7.83 25.88 12.23
CA ARG A 179 7.51 25.32 13.55
C ARG A 179 8.07 23.92 13.72
N LEU A 180 8.84 23.63 14.77
CA LEU A 180 9.44 22.30 14.98
C LEU A 180 8.38 21.18 15.15
N SER A 181 7.25 21.47 15.77
CA SER A 181 6.15 20.50 15.92
C SER A 181 5.54 20.06 14.59
N ARG A 182 5.62 20.88 13.53
CA ARG A 182 5.25 20.49 12.17
C ARG A 182 6.16 19.38 11.66
N TRP A 183 7.48 19.58 11.78
CA TRP A 183 8.50 18.64 11.32
C TRP A 183 8.46 17.33 12.11
N PHE A 184 8.15 17.39 13.41
CA PHE A 184 7.92 16.21 14.23
C PHE A 184 6.74 15.37 13.69
N VAL A 185 5.59 16.00 13.44
CA VAL A 185 4.39 15.30 12.92
C VAL A 185 4.66 14.73 11.52
N LEU A 186 5.30 15.49 10.64
CA LEU A 186 5.67 15.01 9.30
C LEU A 186 6.65 13.83 9.36
N GLY A 187 7.66 13.90 10.23
CA GLY A 187 8.61 12.80 10.44
C GLY A 187 7.93 11.55 10.99
N THR A 188 7.00 11.71 11.93
CA THR A 188 6.25 10.58 12.50
C THR A 188 5.35 9.91 11.46
N ILE A 189 4.57 10.69 10.69
CA ILE A 189 3.65 10.15 9.67
C ILE A 189 4.47 9.47 8.55
N LEU A 190 5.53 10.11 8.06
CA LEU A 190 6.37 9.53 7.02
C LEU A 190 7.09 8.28 7.53
N GLY A 191 7.63 8.30 8.75
CA GLY A 191 8.30 7.14 9.33
C GLY A 191 7.35 5.96 9.54
N LEU A 192 6.08 6.20 9.89
CA LEU A 192 5.04 5.16 9.92
C LEU A 192 4.70 4.64 8.51
N ALA A 193 4.62 5.51 7.50
CA ALA A 193 4.38 5.09 6.12
C ALA A 193 5.55 4.23 5.62
N THR A 194 6.79 4.68 5.83
CA THR A 194 8.01 3.95 5.50
C THR A 194 8.15 2.65 6.29
N LEU A 195 7.68 2.63 7.54
CA LEU A 195 7.61 1.41 8.32
C LEU A 195 6.69 0.40 7.62
N ILE A 196 5.54 0.80 7.09
CA ILE A 196 4.61 -0.12 6.41
C ILE A 196 5.20 -0.59 5.07
N ARG A 197 5.75 0.33 4.27
CA ARG A 197 6.43 0.03 3.01
C ARG A 197 7.65 0.92 2.85
N GLU A 198 8.80 0.33 2.60
CA GLU A 198 10.08 1.06 2.56
C GLU A 198 10.11 2.14 1.45
N GLN A 199 9.34 1.94 0.36
CA GLN A 199 9.26 2.87 -0.76
C GLN A 199 8.67 4.24 -0.37
N GLU A 200 7.83 4.31 0.67
CA GLU A 200 7.15 5.56 1.04
C GLU A 200 8.14 6.65 1.50
N VAL A 201 9.39 6.30 1.78
CA VAL A 201 10.46 7.27 2.06
C VAL A 201 10.61 8.33 0.96
N LEU A 202 10.21 8.02 -0.28
CA LEU A 202 10.19 8.96 -1.40
C LEU A 202 9.28 10.17 -1.16
N PHE A 203 8.28 10.08 -0.28
CA PHE A 203 7.47 11.24 0.13
C PHE A 203 8.24 12.29 0.93
N VAL A 204 9.56 12.13 1.13
CA VAL A 204 10.45 13.19 1.67
C VAL A 204 10.67 14.35 0.69
N PHE A 205 10.52 14.14 -0.63
CA PHE A 205 10.77 15.17 -1.66
C PHE A 205 10.10 16.53 -1.41
N PRO A 206 8.81 16.59 -1.01
CA PRO A 206 8.15 17.80 -0.56
C PRO A 206 8.96 18.70 0.40
N LEU A 207 9.56 18.11 1.43
CA LEU A 207 10.32 18.88 2.43
C LEU A 207 11.70 19.29 1.91
N VAL A 208 12.32 18.41 1.13
CA VAL A 208 13.60 18.68 0.48
C VAL A 208 13.46 19.87 -0.46
N LEU A 209 12.45 19.87 -1.33
CA LEU A 209 12.18 20.95 -2.27
C LEU A 209 11.72 22.24 -1.58
N GLU A 210 10.95 22.16 -0.48
CA GLU A 210 10.60 23.32 0.34
C GLU A 210 11.86 24.00 0.92
N ILE A 211 12.79 23.22 1.47
CA ILE A 211 14.07 23.77 1.97
C ILE A 211 14.89 24.34 0.82
N PHE A 212 15.01 23.63 -0.31
CA PHE A 212 15.79 24.09 -1.46
C PHE A 212 15.22 25.40 -2.04
N GLU A 213 13.90 25.53 -2.15
CA GLU A 213 13.23 26.77 -2.60
C GLU A 213 13.63 27.95 -1.72
N ASP A 214 13.54 27.79 -0.39
CA ASP A 214 13.89 28.86 0.54
C ASP A 214 15.39 29.19 0.51
N VAL A 215 16.27 28.18 0.49
CA VAL A 215 17.72 28.40 0.41
C VAL A 215 18.11 29.10 -0.89
N PHE A 216 17.51 28.71 -2.01
CA PHE A 216 17.77 29.34 -3.31
C PHE A 216 17.25 30.78 -3.35
N THR A 217 16.05 31.02 -2.83
CA THR A 217 15.41 32.35 -2.82
C THR A 217 16.16 33.34 -1.92
N TYR A 218 16.55 32.92 -0.71
CA TYR A 218 17.20 33.79 0.28
C TYR A 218 18.73 33.70 0.27
N LYS A 219 19.31 32.84 -0.58
CA LYS A 219 20.77 32.56 -0.69
C LYS A 219 21.44 32.25 0.65
N LYS A 220 20.69 31.69 1.61
CA LYS A 220 21.17 31.42 2.97
C LYS A 220 20.43 30.23 3.57
N PHE A 221 21.18 29.39 4.29
CA PHE A 221 20.60 28.32 5.10
C PHE A 221 20.19 28.85 6.49
N ASP A 222 18.89 28.88 6.76
CA ASP A 222 18.37 29.26 8.08
C ASP A 222 18.73 28.18 9.12
N LYS A 223 19.28 28.60 10.27
CA LYS A 223 19.58 27.71 11.41
C LYS A 223 18.33 26.95 11.89
N PHE A 224 17.13 27.48 11.63
CA PHE A 224 15.88 26.77 11.86
C PHE A 224 15.83 25.42 11.13
N TYR A 225 16.25 25.34 9.86
CA TYR A 225 16.19 24.09 9.09
C TYR A 225 17.08 22.99 9.68
N PHE A 226 18.22 23.34 10.26
CA PHE A 226 19.06 22.36 10.96
C PHE A 226 18.29 21.70 12.12
N LYS A 227 17.67 22.51 12.99
CA LYS A 227 16.84 22.03 14.10
C LYS A 227 15.65 21.23 13.58
N ALA A 228 15.00 21.71 12.53
CA ALA A 228 13.84 21.09 11.93
C ALA A 228 14.14 19.71 11.34
N ILE A 229 15.25 19.57 10.62
CA ILE A 229 15.75 18.29 10.08
C ILE A 229 16.07 17.33 11.23
N CYS A 230 16.73 17.78 12.28
CA CYS A 230 17.03 16.93 13.44
C CYS A 230 15.74 16.41 14.11
N VAL A 231 14.75 17.29 14.30
CA VAL A 231 13.45 16.92 14.88
C VAL A 231 12.70 15.94 13.98
N PHE A 232 12.67 16.21 12.68
CA PHE A 232 12.07 15.32 11.69
C PHE A 232 12.73 13.94 11.70
N MET A 233 14.07 13.90 11.62
CA MET A 233 14.81 12.65 11.57
C MET A 233 14.66 11.85 12.86
N SER A 234 14.65 12.51 14.01
CA SER A 234 14.38 11.86 15.30
C SER A 234 12.99 11.22 15.33
N ALA A 235 11.96 11.94 14.89
CA ALA A 235 10.59 11.42 14.81
C ALA A 235 10.44 10.28 13.79
N PHE A 236 11.08 10.42 12.63
CA PHE A 236 11.11 9.44 11.55
C PHE A 236 11.77 8.13 12.00
N LEU A 237 12.98 8.21 12.59
CA LEU A 237 13.70 7.05 13.10
C LEU A 237 13.00 6.41 14.30
N LEU A 238 12.35 7.20 15.16
CA LEU A 238 11.51 6.67 16.23
C LEU A 238 10.36 5.85 15.65
N ALA A 239 9.67 6.32 14.61
CA ALA A 239 8.62 5.54 13.95
C ALA A 239 9.16 4.27 13.27
N LEU A 240 10.37 4.31 12.69
CA LEU A 240 11.05 3.15 12.11
C LEU A 240 11.67 2.18 13.12
N SER A 241 11.68 2.50 14.41
CA SER A 241 12.33 1.68 15.43
C SER A 241 11.83 0.22 15.45
N ALA A 242 10.53 -0.02 15.19
CA ALA A 242 9.97 -1.36 15.08
C ALA A 242 10.60 -2.19 13.94
N TYR A 243 10.90 -1.55 12.80
CA TYR A 243 11.61 -2.19 11.69
C TYR A 243 13.02 -2.59 12.11
N PHE A 244 13.76 -1.67 12.74
CA PHE A 244 15.14 -1.93 13.17
C PHE A 244 15.19 -3.05 14.22
N LEU A 245 14.28 -3.06 15.18
CA LEU A 245 14.17 -4.12 16.17
C LEU A 245 13.87 -5.48 15.52
N ASN A 246 12.86 -5.54 14.64
CA ASN A 246 12.52 -6.76 13.91
C ASN A 246 13.72 -7.30 13.12
N SER A 247 14.42 -6.41 12.40
CA SER A 247 15.57 -6.76 11.57
C SER A 247 16.77 -7.23 12.41
N LEU A 248 17.06 -6.56 13.53
CA LEU A 248 18.13 -6.94 14.45
C LEU A 248 17.86 -8.29 15.12
N ILE A 249 16.63 -8.55 15.55
CA ILE A 249 16.27 -9.83 16.20
C ILE A 249 16.40 -10.97 15.19
N MET A 250 15.73 -10.83 14.04
CA MET A 250 15.60 -11.91 13.07
C MET A 250 16.89 -12.18 12.30
N PHE A 251 17.62 -11.13 11.91
CA PHE A 251 18.77 -11.23 11.01
C PHE A 251 20.08 -10.74 11.61
N GLY A 252 20.07 -10.10 12.79
CA GLY A 252 21.28 -9.54 13.40
C GLY A 252 21.82 -8.30 12.70
N LYS A 253 21.04 -7.69 11.80
CA LYS A 253 21.46 -6.54 10.99
C LYS A 253 20.36 -5.47 11.01
N ILE A 254 20.75 -4.20 11.06
CA ILE A 254 19.81 -3.07 11.02
C ILE A 254 19.18 -2.93 9.62
N ILE A 255 20.00 -3.14 8.59
CA ILE A 255 19.57 -3.09 7.19
C ILE A 255 19.73 -4.49 6.61
N VAL A 256 18.61 -5.06 6.21
CA VAL A 256 18.59 -6.36 5.53
C VAL A 256 18.19 -6.11 4.08
N PRO A 257 19.09 -6.36 3.12
CA PRO A 257 18.74 -6.22 1.72
C PRO A 257 17.58 -7.16 1.38
N LYS A 258 16.39 -6.60 1.17
CA LYS A 258 15.23 -7.29 0.57
C LYS A 258 15.34 -7.39 -0.96
N GLY A 259 16.55 -7.17 -1.51
CA GLY A 259 16.86 -7.07 -2.93
C GLY A 259 16.69 -8.34 -3.76
N TYR A 260 15.90 -9.32 -3.32
CA TYR A 260 15.61 -10.49 -4.14
C TYR A 260 14.54 -10.20 -5.21
N THR A 261 13.81 -9.07 -5.11
CA THR A 261 12.96 -8.60 -6.21
C THR A 261 13.53 -7.40 -6.96
N ILE A 262 14.46 -6.64 -6.40
CA ILE A 262 15.04 -5.45 -7.05
C ILE A 262 16.32 -5.84 -7.78
N SER A 263 16.38 -5.63 -9.08
CA SER A 263 17.58 -5.91 -9.88
C SER A 263 17.94 -4.72 -10.75
N LEU A 264 19.12 -4.13 -10.53
CA LEU A 264 19.67 -3.09 -11.41
C LEU A 264 19.88 -3.60 -12.84
N LYS A 265 20.03 -4.92 -13.05
CA LYS A 265 20.09 -5.54 -14.39
C LYS A 265 18.74 -5.45 -15.14
N GLN A 266 17.65 -5.10 -14.45
CA GLN A 266 16.33 -4.88 -15.05
C GLN A 266 16.07 -3.43 -15.42
N LEU A 267 17.00 -2.53 -15.12
CA LEU A 267 16.94 -1.14 -15.54
C LEU A 267 16.92 -1.08 -17.08
N SER A 268 15.74 -0.87 -17.64
CA SER A 268 15.56 -0.61 -19.06
C SER A 268 14.35 0.31 -19.24
N PHE A 269 14.40 1.16 -20.26
CA PHE A 269 13.26 1.98 -20.64
C PHE A 269 12.00 1.12 -20.83
N SER A 270 12.17 -0.09 -21.35
CA SER A 270 11.09 -1.05 -21.53
C SER A 270 10.46 -1.55 -20.23
N SER A 271 11.20 -1.63 -19.12
CA SER A 271 10.65 -2.03 -17.81
C SER A 271 9.75 -0.95 -17.21
N VAL A 272 10.06 0.33 -17.45
CA VAL A 272 9.19 1.46 -17.07
C VAL A 272 7.90 1.43 -17.89
N PHE A 273 8.00 1.15 -19.19
CA PHE A 273 6.83 1.01 -20.07
C PHE A 273 5.93 -0.15 -19.67
N ASP A 274 6.48 -1.24 -19.13
CA ASP A 274 5.65 -2.34 -18.61
C ASP A 274 4.75 -1.86 -17.46
N VAL A 275 5.26 -1.02 -16.55
CA VAL A 275 4.46 -0.44 -15.44
C VAL A 275 3.31 0.43 -15.97
N LEU A 276 3.55 1.18 -17.05
CA LEU A 276 2.57 2.09 -17.61
C LEU A 276 1.56 1.40 -18.53
N PHE A 277 2.01 0.49 -19.40
CA PHE A 277 1.27 0.04 -20.58
C PHE A 277 1.17 -1.49 -20.74
N SER A 278 1.69 -2.29 -19.80
CA SER A 278 1.48 -3.75 -19.88
C SER A 278 -0.01 -4.09 -19.70
N SER A 279 -0.53 -5.00 -20.51
CA SER A 279 -1.84 -5.64 -20.28
C SER A 279 -1.87 -6.47 -18.99
N TYR A 280 -0.69 -6.86 -18.47
CA TYR A 280 -0.52 -7.60 -17.24
C TYR A 280 -0.32 -6.66 -16.03
N HIS A 281 -1.33 -5.82 -15.75
CA HIS A 281 -1.44 -4.88 -14.61
C HIS A 281 -1.01 -3.42 -14.84
N GLY A 282 -0.60 -3.02 -16.04
CA GLY A 282 -0.16 -1.65 -16.31
C GLY A 282 -1.24 -0.59 -16.10
N ILE A 283 -0.84 0.61 -15.67
CA ILE A 283 -1.74 1.72 -15.29
C ILE A 283 -2.77 2.03 -16.38
N PHE A 284 -2.34 2.08 -17.64
CA PHE A 284 -3.17 2.47 -18.77
C PHE A 284 -4.32 1.49 -19.01
N TRP A 285 -4.06 0.19 -18.94
CA TRP A 285 -5.07 -0.84 -19.21
C TRP A 285 -5.97 -1.16 -18.03
N TRP A 286 -5.48 -0.99 -16.80
CA TRP A 286 -6.23 -1.38 -15.62
C TRP A 286 -6.95 -0.20 -14.95
N THR A 287 -6.31 0.97 -14.95
CA THR A 287 -6.76 2.15 -14.21
C THR A 287 -6.53 3.43 -15.02
N PRO A 288 -7.10 3.53 -16.24
CA PRO A 288 -6.77 4.59 -17.20
C PRO A 288 -7.03 6.02 -16.70
N ILE A 289 -7.96 6.20 -15.75
CA ILE A 289 -8.22 7.52 -15.16
C ILE A 289 -6.97 8.08 -14.45
N LEU A 290 -6.09 7.23 -13.92
CA LEU A 290 -4.86 7.67 -13.28
C LEU A 290 -3.90 8.32 -14.29
N PHE A 291 -3.95 7.92 -15.56
CA PHE A 291 -3.16 8.54 -16.64
C PHE A 291 -3.59 10.00 -16.87
N VAL A 292 -4.88 10.31 -16.76
CA VAL A 292 -5.39 11.69 -16.76
C VAL A 292 -4.78 12.49 -15.60
N GLY A 293 -4.66 11.86 -14.42
CA GLY A 293 -3.93 12.40 -13.28
C GLY A 293 -2.48 12.73 -13.61
N ILE A 294 -1.74 11.79 -14.21
CA ILE A 294 -0.33 12.00 -14.62
C ILE A 294 -0.20 13.23 -15.52
N LEU A 295 -1.03 13.33 -16.57
CA LEU A 295 -1.00 14.44 -17.51
C LEU A 295 -1.26 15.79 -16.83
N GLY A 296 -2.23 15.82 -15.90
CA GLY A 296 -2.57 17.03 -15.17
C GLY A 296 -1.47 17.58 -14.27
N LEU A 297 -0.57 16.74 -13.75
CA LEU A 297 0.54 17.20 -12.91
C LEU A 297 1.45 18.17 -13.65
N PHE A 298 1.73 17.91 -14.93
CA PHE A 298 2.58 18.78 -15.74
C PHE A 298 1.92 20.14 -16.04
N LEU A 299 0.59 20.19 -16.12
CA LEU A 299 -0.16 21.42 -16.35
C LEU A 299 -0.08 22.40 -15.17
N GLY A 300 0.11 21.88 -13.94
CA GLY A 300 0.13 22.70 -12.72
C GLY A 300 1.49 23.28 -12.35
N ILE A 301 2.57 22.87 -13.03
CA ILE A 301 3.96 23.30 -12.72
C ILE A 301 4.09 24.82 -12.70
N LYS A 302 3.43 25.52 -13.63
CA LYS A 302 3.48 26.99 -13.73
C LYS A 302 2.76 27.71 -12.58
N GLU A 303 1.82 27.05 -11.91
CA GLU A 303 1.04 27.66 -10.82
C GLU A 303 1.74 27.50 -9.47
N LYS A 304 2.24 26.31 -9.17
CA LYS A 304 2.87 25.97 -7.88
C LYS A 304 4.05 25.02 -8.08
N LEU A 305 5.18 25.56 -8.55
CA LEU A 305 6.37 24.80 -8.94
C LEU A 305 6.77 23.74 -7.91
N VAL A 306 7.03 24.14 -6.66
CA VAL A 306 7.47 23.20 -5.60
C VAL A 306 6.48 22.06 -5.38
N VAL A 307 5.17 22.36 -5.40
CA VAL A 307 4.13 21.35 -5.15
C VAL A 307 4.08 20.33 -6.28
N PHE A 308 3.97 20.78 -7.52
CA PHE A 308 3.84 19.88 -8.67
C PHE A 308 5.13 19.13 -8.98
N VAL A 309 6.30 19.77 -8.82
CA VAL A 309 7.59 19.08 -8.95
C VAL A 309 7.75 18.03 -7.85
N SER A 310 7.34 18.30 -6.62
CA SER A 310 7.34 17.28 -5.55
C SER A 310 6.49 16.08 -5.92
N PHE A 311 5.27 16.31 -6.43
CA PHE A 311 4.35 15.25 -6.85
C PHE A 311 4.89 14.43 -8.03
N ILE A 312 5.51 15.09 -9.00
CA ILE A 312 6.17 14.44 -10.13
C ILE A 312 7.36 13.60 -9.63
N LEU A 313 8.21 14.14 -8.76
CA LEU A 313 9.36 13.40 -8.24
C LEU A 313 8.93 12.17 -7.44
N ILE A 314 7.91 12.27 -6.57
CA ILE A 314 7.37 11.11 -5.86
C ILE A 314 6.91 10.06 -6.87
N LEU A 315 5.97 10.42 -7.75
CA LEU A 315 5.32 9.48 -8.65
C LEU A 315 6.30 8.80 -9.60
N PHE A 316 7.20 9.57 -10.24
CA PHE A 316 8.15 9.00 -11.19
C PHE A 316 9.28 8.23 -10.50
N SER A 317 9.66 8.60 -9.27
CA SER A 317 10.60 7.80 -8.48
C SER A 317 9.97 6.47 -8.06
N GLU A 318 8.69 6.43 -7.73
CA GLU A 318 7.98 5.18 -7.45
C GLU A 318 7.85 4.31 -8.69
N ILE A 319 7.40 4.88 -9.82
CA ILE A 319 7.34 4.17 -11.10
C ILE A 319 8.73 3.59 -11.45
N PHE A 320 9.79 4.37 -11.22
CA PHE A 320 11.16 3.93 -11.42
C PHE A 320 11.52 2.76 -10.49
N LEU A 321 11.28 2.87 -9.18
CA LEU A 321 11.54 1.78 -8.23
C LEU A 321 10.76 0.52 -8.59
N ILE A 322 9.47 0.64 -8.93
CA ILE A 322 8.61 -0.47 -9.35
C ILE A 322 9.16 -1.14 -10.62
N SER A 323 9.73 -0.36 -11.55
CA SER A 323 10.32 -0.90 -12.77
C SER A 323 11.57 -1.76 -12.54
N LEU A 324 12.23 -1.59 -11.38
CA LEU A 324 13.37 -2.41 -10.95
C LEU A 324 12.95 -3.73 -10.30
N VAL A 325 11.65 -3.90 -10.04
CA VAL A 325 11.08 -5.11 -9.44
C VAL A 325 10.90 -6.19 -10.50
N VAL A 326 11.41 -7.40 -10.24
CA VAL A 326 11.36 -8.55 -11.17
C VAL A 326 9.93 -8.84 -11.60
N SER A 327 8.99 -8.77 -10.66
CA SER A 327 7.55 -8.84 -10.90
C SER A 327 6.89 -7.55 -10.40
N PRO A 328 6.73 -6.51 -11.25
CA PRO A 328 6.15 -5.22 -10.85
C PRO A 328 4.70 -5.30 -10.38
N ALA A 329 3.97 -6.32 -10.84
CA ALA A 329 2.63 -6.63 -10.38
C ALA A 329 2.65 -7.25 -8.96
N GLY A 330 3.74 -7.92 -8.59
CA GLY A 330 3.89 -8.55 -7.28
C GLY A 330 3.01 -9.78 -7.08
N GLY A 331 2.60 -10.47 -8.15
CA GLY A 331 1.79 -11.70 -8.07
C GLY A 331 0.29 -11.45 -8.29
N TRP A 332 -0.57 -11.99 -7.41
CA TRP A 332 -2.03 -11.84 -7.47
C TRP A 332 -2.45 -10.40 -7.14
N SER A 333 -2.36 -9.51 -8.12
CA SER A 333 -2.58 -8.07 -8.00
C SER A 333 -3.71 -7.58 -8.87
N PHE A 334 -4.29 -6.42 -8.53
CA PHE A 334 -5.21 -5.70 -9.39
C PHE A 334 -4.56 -4.39 -9.82
N GLY A 335 -4.14 -4.27 -11.08
CA GLY A 335 -3.38 -3.11 -11.56
C GLY A 335 -2.04 -2.91 -10.81
N ILE A 336 -1.42 -1.73 -10.96
CA ILE A 336 -0.20 -1.38 -10.21
C ILE A 336 -0.55 -0.95 -8.79
N ARG A 337 -0.69 -1.94 -7.90
CA ARG A 337 -1.00 -1.76 -6.47
C ARG A 337 0.01 -0.91 -5.70
N TYR A 338 1.24 -0.81 -6.19
CA TYR A 338 2.31 -0.05 -5.56
C TYR A 338 2.18 1.47 -5.70
N LEU A 339 1.17 1.98 -6.42
CA LEU A 339 0.90 3.41 -6.61
C LEU A 339 -0.40 3.86 -5.92
N THR A 340 -0.96 3.06 -5.02
CA THR A 340 -2.17 3.43 -4.25
C THR A 340 -1.90 4.53 -3.22
N ASP A 341 -0.67 4.63 -2.74
CA ASP A 341 -0.11 5.73 -1.94
C ASP A 341 -0.16 7.09 -2.67
N CYS A 342 0.00 7.09 -4.00
CA CYS A 342 -0.11 8.26 -4.87
C CYS A 342 -1.54 8.73 -5.16
N LEU A 343 -2.57 8.20 -4.49
CA LEU A 343 -3.99 8.53 -4.74
C LEU A 343 -4.27 10.05 -4.77
N LEU A 344 -3.76 10.78 -3.78
CA LEU A 344 -3.91 12.24 -3.68
C LEU A 344 -3.23 12.96 -4.84
N ILE A 345 -2.05 12.50 -5.27
CA ILE A 345 -1.30 13.05 -6.39
C ILE A 345 -2.12 12.93 -7.68
N PHE A 346 -2.67 11.74 -7.96
CA PHE A 346 -3.54 11.55 -9.13
C PHE A 346 -4.78 12.43 -9.10
N ALA A 347 -5.42 12.58 -7.92
CA ALA A 347 -6.60 13.42 -7.77
C ALA A 347 -6.31 14.90 -8.09
N VAL A 348 -5.19 15.43 -7.61
CA VAL A 348 -4.76 16.80 -7.91
C VAL A 348 -4.48 16.96 -9.41
N GLY A 349 -3.85 15.97 -10.04
CA GLY A 349 -3.67 15.95 -11.49
C GLY A 349 -4.99 16.01 -12.27
N ILE A 350 -5.96 15.14 -11.93
CA ILE A 350 -7.29 15.13 -12.56
C ILE A 350 -7.97 16.51 -12.40
N ALA A 351 -7.87 17.11 -11.21
CA ALA A 351 -8.41 18.44 -10.96
C ALA A 351 -7.71 19.52 -11.79
N GLN A 352 -6.41 19.40 -12.02
CA GLN A 352 -5.66 20.35 -12.84
C GLN A 352 -6.06 20.28 -14.32
N VAL A 353 -6.31 19.09 -14.87
CA VAL A 353 -6.86 18.95 -16.23
C VAL A 353 -8.22 19.66 -16.31
N TYR A 354 -9.11 19.42 -15.34
CA TYR A 354 -10.42 20.08 -15.30
C TYR A 354 -10.31 21.61 -15.26
N SER A 355 -9.41 22.14 -14.44
CA SER A 355 -9.19 23.59 -14.28
C SER A 355 -8.70 24.25 -15.58
N PHE A 356 -7.99 23.51 -16.43
CA PHE A 356 -7.50 24.00 -17.72
C PHE A 356 -8.62 24.12 -18.78
N LEU A 357 -9.74 23.40 -18.61
CA LEU A 357 -10.87 23.43 -19.54
C LEU A 357 -11.66 24.75 -19.38
N LYS A 358 -11.77 25.52 -20.47
CA LYS A 358 -12.44 26.83 -20.45
C LYS A 358 -13.96 26.74 -20.64
N SER A 359 -14.43 25.87 -21.53
CA SER A 359 -15.86 25.79 -21.88
C SER A 359 -16.63 24.76 -21.05
N SER A 360 -17.91 25.05 -20.77
CA SER A 360 -18.81 24.10 -20.08
C SER A 360 -18.98 22.80 -20.85
N LYS A 361 -19.00 22.85 -22.20
CA LYS A 361 -19.05 21.67 -23.07
C LYS A 361 -17.82 20.77 -22.86
N ALA A 362 -16.62 21.34 -22.85
CA ALA A 362 -15.39 20.57 -22.62
C ALA A 362 -15.37 19.93 -21.23
N LYS A 363 -15.82 20.66 -20.20
CA LYS A 363 -15.95 20.13 -18.83
C LYS A 363 -16.95 18.98 -18.75
N TYR A 364 -18.09 19.09 -19.42
CA TYR A 364 -19.09 18.01 -19.48
C TYR A 364 -18.53 16.76 -20.17
N VAL A 365 -17.89 16.93 -21.34
CA VAL A 365 -17.21 15.84 -22.06
C VAL A 365 -16.13 15.20 -21.19
N PHE A 366 -15.35 15.99 -20.45
CA PHE A 366 -14.35 15.49 -19.51
C PHE A 366 -14.96 14.59 -18.42
N PHE A 367 -16.12 14.94 -17.85
CA PHE A 367 -16.81 14.07 -16.89
C PHE A 367 -17.29 12.76 -17.50
N ILE A 368 -17.82 12.79 -18.73
CA ILE A 368 -18.23 11.58 -19.45
C ILE A 368 -17.01 10.68 -19.63
N ILE A 369 -15.90 11.21 -20.14
CA ILE A 369 -14.66 10.47 -20.34
C ILE A 369 -14.20 9.86 -19.02
N CYS A 370 -14.07 10.66 -17.96
CA CYS A 370 -13.64 10.17 -16.64
C CYS A 370 -14.56 9.06 -16.12
N SER A 371 -15.87 9.19 -16.31
CA SER A 371 -16.85 8.18 -15.89
C SER A 371 -16.68 6.87 -16.65
N ILE A 372 -16.44 6.93 -17.97
CA ILE A 372 -16.16 5.74 -18.79
C ILE A 372 -14.86 5.05 -18.33
N LEU A 373 -13.80 5.82 -18.08
CA LEU A 373 -12.52 5.29 -17.60
C LEU A 373 -12.63 4.63 -16.21
N CYS A 374 -13.45 5.21 -15.33
CA CYS A 374 -13.76 4.64 -14.03
C CYS A 374 -14.60 3.36 -14.17
N LEU A 375 -15.63 3.38 -15.02
CA LEU A 375 -16.49 2.23 -15.28
C LEU A 375 -15.69 1.04 -15.82
N TRP A 376 -14.73 1.29 -16.71
CA TRP A 376 -13.78 0.29 -17.17
C TRP A 376 -13.05 -0.41 -16.02
N THR A 377 -12.50 0.36 -15.09
CA THR A 377 -11.80 -0.19 -13.90
C THR A 377 -12.74 -1.03 -13.03
N VAL A 378 -13.98 -0.56 -12.82
CA VAL A 378 -14.99 -1.29 -12.04
C VAL A 378 -15.41 -2.60 -12.72
N ILE A 379 -15.54 -2.61 -14.05
CA ILE A 379 -15.79 -3.83 -14.84
C ILE A 379 -14.68 -4.84 -14.61
N LEU A 380 -13.41 -4.42 -14.72
CA LEU A 380 -12.27 -5.29 -14.47
C LEU A 380 -12.27 -5.84 -13.04
N LEU A 381 -12.62 -5.02 -12.04
CA LEU A 381 -12.72 -5.45 -10.65
C LEU A 381 -13.76 -6.56 -10.50
N ILE A 382 -14.96 -6.38 -11.05
CA ILE A 382 -16.04 -7.38 -10.99
C ILE A 382 -15.62 -8.68 -11.67
N LEU A 383 -15.00 -8.60 -12.85
CA LEU A 383 -14.51 -9.77 -13.58
C LEU A 383 -13.37 -10.48 -12.84
N SER A 384 -12.48 -9.73 -12.19
CA SER A 384 -11.40 -10.28 -11.37
C SER A 384 -11.94 -10.97 -10.11
N ALA A 385 -12.91 -10.36 -9.43
CA ALA A 385 -13.56 -10.95 -8.26
C ALA A 385 -14.34 -12.24 -8.58
N LYS A 386 -14.74 -12.41 -9.86
CA LYS A 386 -15.39 -13.63 -10.39
C LYS A 386 -14.40 -14.68 -10.89
N ASN A 387 -13.09 -14.41 -10.81
CA ASN A 387 -12.03 -15.21 -11.43
C ASN A 387 -12.21 -15.38 -12.96
N SER A 388 -12.98 -14.50 -13.62
CA SER A 388 -13.10 -14.47 -15.09
C SER A 388 -11.83 -13.89 -15.73
N ILE A 389 -11.19 -12.94 -15.04
CA ILE A 389 -9.84 -12.46 -15.35
C ILE A 389 -8.91 -13.02 -14.27
N SER A 390 -7.87 -13.71 -14.70
CA SER A 390 -6.80 -14.18 -13.81
C SER A 390 -5.92 -13.02 -13.43
N LEU A 391 -5.67 -12.85 -12.14
CA LEU A 391 -4.71 -11.85 -11.67
C LEU A 391 -3.26 -12.36 -11.73
N ILE A 392 -3.05 -13.65 -12.01
CA ILE A 392 -1.73 -14.29 -12.02
C ILE A 392 -1.25 -14.56 -13.45
N GLU A 393 -2.14 -14.92 -14.36
CA GLU A 393 -1.72 -15.30 -15.72
C GLU A 393 -1.50 -14.07 -16.60
N PRO A 394 -0.36 -14.00 -17.33
CA PRO A 394 -0.09 -12.93 -18.27
C PRO A 394 -1.02 -12.98 -19.49
N TYR A 395 -1.47 -11.81 -19.91
CA TYR A 395 -2.27 -11.61 -21.12
C TYR A 395 -1.52 -10.77 -22.15
N THR A 396 -1.70 -11.08 -23.43
CA THR A 396 -1.48 -10.08 -24.50
C THR A 396 -2.62 -9.05 -24.49
N VAL A 397 -2.46 -7.92 -25.19
CA VAL A 397 -3.53 -6.90 -25.28
C VAL A 397 -4.80 -7.49 -25.90
N SER A 398 -4.65 -8.24 -26.99
CA SER A 398 -5.77 -8.88 -27.69
C SER A 398 -6.47 -9.93 -26.81
N GLU A 399 -5.70 -10.77 -26.11
CA GLU A 399 -6.26 -11.74 -25.15
C GLU A 399 -7.03 -11.02 -24.04
N PHE A 400 -6.45 -9.97 -23.47
CA PHE A 400 -7.07 -9.21 -22.39
C PHE A 400 -8.42 -8.61 -22.81
N ILE A 401 -8.45 -7.94 -23.98
CA ILE A 401 -9.68 -7.36 -24.52
C ILE A 401 -10.72 -8.45 -24.82
N ASN A 402 -10.31 -9.56 -25.43
CA ASN A 402 -11.21 -10.67 -25.74
C ASN A 402 -11.80 -11.30 -24.46
N VAL A 403 -11.00 -11.48 -23.41
CA VAL A 403 -11.48 -11.99 -22.11
C VAL A 403 -12.51 -11.03 -21.51
N VAL A 404 -12.29 -9.72 -21.57
CA VAL A 404 -13.25 -8.73 -21.08
C VAL A 404 -14.56 -8.76 -21.88
N ILE A 405 -14.49 -8.74 -23.20
CA ILE A 405 -15.66 -8.74 -24.09
C ILE A 405 -16.48 -10.02 -23.91
N ASN A 406 -15.82 -11.18 -23.96
CA ASN A 406 -16.50 -12.48 -23.87
C ASN A 406 -17.17 -12.70 -22.51
N ASN A 407 -16.69 -12.03 -21.46
CA ASN A 407 -17.27 -12.11 -20.12
C ASN A 407 -18.16 -10.92 -19.76
N PHE A 408 -18.46 -10.01 -20.70
CA PHE A 408 -19.28 -8.84 -20.42
C PHE A 408 -20.70 -9.22 -19.96
N GLY A 409 -21.31 -10.25 -20.57
CA GLY A 409 -22.60 -10.79 -20.15
C GLY A 409 -22.60 -11.39 -18.73
N ASN A 410 -21.43 -11.77 -18.21
CA ASN A 410 -21.29 -12.29 -16.86
C ASN A 410 -21.30 -11.20 -15.80
N LEU A 411 -21.26 -9.90 -16.13
CA LEU A 411 -21.25 -8.81 -15.15
C LEU A 411 -22.45 -8.85 -14.20
N PHE A 412 -23.66 -9.07 -14.73
CA PHE A 412 -24.92 -8.99 -13.99
C PHE A 412 -25.24 -10.22 -13.13
N ARG A 413 -24.54 -11.34 -13.32
CA ARG A 413 -24.70 -12.58 -12.54
C ARG A 413 -23.80 -12.56 -11.31
N ILE A 414 -24.05 -11.68 -10.34
CA ILE A 414 -23.19 -11.56 -9.14
C ILE A 414 -23.60 -12.65 -8.14
N LYS A 415 -22.83 -13.75 -8.09
CA LYS A 415 -22.81 -14.61 -6.90
C LYS A 415 -21.95 -13.93 -5.86
N VAL A 416 -22.62 -13.39 -4.85
CA VAL A 416 -21.98 -12.85 -3.67
C VAL A 416 -21.25 -13.99 -2.94
N LEU A 417 -19.93 -13.89 -2.76
CA LEU A 417 -19.13 -14.82 -1.95
C LEU A 417 -19.77 -15.00 -0.56
N PRO A 418 -19.62 -16.14 0.14
CA PRO A 418 -20.25 -16.36 1.44
C PRO A 418 -19.83 -15.25 2.42
N ARG A 419 -20.80 -14.42 2.81
CA ARG A 419 -20.62 -13.30 3.73
C ARG A 419 -20.97 -13.77 5.13
N ILE A 420 -20.14 -13.44 6.10
CA ILE A 420 -20.42 -13.77 7.50
C ILE A 420 -21.31 -12.67 8.06
N VAL A 421 -22.49 -13.06 8.52
CA VAL A 421 -23.32 -12.19 9.35
C VAL A 421 -22.76 -12.26 10.77
N LEU A 422 -22.34 -11.11 11.29
CA LEU A 422 -21.91 -10.98 12.67
C LEU A 422 -23.13 -10.74 13.57
N ASP A 423 -22.98 -10.99 14.87
CA ASP A 423 -24.00 -10.60 15.85
C ASP A 423 -23.90 -9.11 16.20
N THR A 424 -24.91 -8.64 16.92
CA THR A 424 -25.04 -7.22 17.32
C THR A 424 -23.84 -6.71 18.10
N GLU A 425 -23.25 -7.55 18.96
CA GLU A 425 -22.08 -7.19 19.77
C GLU A 425 -20.85 -6.93 18.88
N LYS A 426 -20.55 -7.83 17.95
CA LYS A 426 -19.42 -7.65 17.02
C LYS A 426 -19.60 -6.41 16.15
N TYR A 427 -20.81 -6.14 15.67
CA TYR A 427 -21.11 -4.90 14.93
C TYR A 427 -20.98 -3.63 15.79
N PHE A 428 -21.31 -3.70 17.08
CA PHE A 428 -21.10 -2.59 18.01
C PHE A 428 -19.61 -2.24 18.13
N PHE A 429 -18.73 -3.24 18.33
CA PHE A 429 -17.29 -2.98 18.40
C PHE A 429 -16.68 -2.57 17.05
N MET A 430 -17.19 -3.05 15.93
CA MET A 430 -16.81 -2.50 14.61
C MET A 430 -17.19 -1.02 14.48
N SER A 431 -18.36 -0.62 15.01
CA SER A 431 -18.75 0.81 15.04
C SER A 431 -17.79 1.65 15.88
N ILE A 432 -17.27 1.09 16.98
CA ILE A 432 -16.20 1.73 17.78
C ILE A 432 -14.93 1.91 16.95
N LEU A 433 -14.49 0.90 16.20
CA LEU A 433 -13.31 1.02 15.33
C LEU A 433 -13.48 2.11 14.27
N PHE A 434 -14.68 2.23 13.71
CA PHE A 434 -15.02 3.33 12.81
C PHE A 434 -14.87 4.69 13.49
N ILE A 435 -15.42 4.85 14.70
CA ILE A 435 -15.32 6.09 15.48
C ILE A 435 -13.85 6.40 15.81
N ILE A 436 -13.06 5.41 16.19
CA ILE A 436 -11.62 5.58 16.46
C ILE A 436 -10.90 6.09 15.21
N CYS A 437 -11.10 5.44 14.05
CA CYS A 437 -10.46 5.85 12.81
C CYS A 437 -10.89 7.26 12.37
N PHE A 438 -12.17 7.60 12.55
CA PHE A 438 -12.68 8.95 12.34
C PHE A 438 -12.03 9.99 13.26
N CYS A 439 -11.97 9.70 14.56
CA CYS A 439 -11.36 10.58 15.55
C CYS A 439 -9.87 10.80 15.25
N PHE A 440 -9.17 9.74 14.86
CA PHE A 440 -7.77 9.83 14.43
C PHE A 440 -7.60 10.72 13.19
N THR A 441 -8.45 10.53 12.18
CA THR A 441 -8.48 11.39 10.98
C THR A 441 -8.74 12.86 11.35
N LYS A 442 -9.68 13.12 12.26
CA LYS A 442 -9.98 14.46 12.77
C LYS A 442 -8.84 15.06 13.59
N LEU A 443 -8.12 14.23 14.34
CA LEU A 443 -6.99 14.65 15.14
C LEU A 443 -5.85 15.14 14.23
N ILE A 444 -5.51 14.39 13.18
CA ILE A 444 -4.55 14.81 12.15
C ILE A 444 -4.97 16.13 11.50
N TYR A 445 -6.24 16.26 11.11
CA TYR A 445 -6.76 17.50 10.55
C TYR A 445 -6.63 18.70 11.51
N SER A 446 -6.95 18.48 12.79
CA SER A 446 -6.92 19.55 13.81
C SER A 446 -5.49 19.94 14.20
N ALA A 447 -4.53 19.04 14.02
CA ALA A 447 -3.11 19.28 14.25
C ALA A 447 -2.50 20.36 13.33
N ILE A 448 -3.21 20.80 12.29
CA ILE A 448 -2.78 21.92 11.44
C ILE A 448 -2.78 23.24 12.23
N SER A 449 -3.86 23.53 12.96
CA SER A 449 -4.05 24.80 13.66
C SER A 449 -3.77 24.70 15.17
N SER A 450 -4.03 23.56 15.80
CA SER A 450 -3.96 23.41 17.25
C SER A 450 -2.66 22.75 17.72
N ASN A 451 -1.95 23.43 18.63
CA ASN A 451 -0.77 22.85 19.27
C ASN A 451 -1.13 21.66 20.17
N THR A 452 -2.24 21.75 20.89
CA THR A 452 -2.77 20.65 21.71
C THR A 452 -3.06 19.42 20.86
N SER A 453 -3.66 19.60 19.68
CA SER A 453 -3.90 18.47 18.76
C SER A 453 -2.61 17.86 18.22
N ARG A 454 -1.56 18.66 17.96
CA ARG A 454 -0.23 18.13 17.58
C ARG A 454 0.41 17.31 18.70
N ILE A 455 0.35 17.79 19.94
CA ILE A 455 0.90 17.09 21.11
C ILE A 455 0.14 15.78 21.31
N LEU A 456 -1.20 15.82 21.27
CA LEU A 456 -2.03 14.63 21.42
C LEU A 456 -1.76 13.61 20.30
N LEU A 457 -1.71 14.06 19.04
CA LEU A 457 -1.38 13.19 17.90
C LEU A 457 -0.02 12.51 18.08
N SER A 458 0.99 13.31 18.44
CA SER A 458 2.35 12.82 18.69
C SER A 458 2.37 11.80 19.82
N THR A 459 1.69 12.09 20.92
CA THR A 459 1.61 11.20 22.09
C THR A 459 0.96 9.86 21.73
N VAL A 460 -0.17 9.88 21.01
CA VAL A 460 -0.87 8.67 20.58
C VAL A 460 0.02 7.81 19.67
N LEU A 461 0.65 8.42 18.67
CA LEU A 461 1.51 7.70 17.73
C LEU A 461 2.75 7.11 18.41
N ILE A 462 3.45 7.90 19.22
CA ILE A 462 4.64 7.45 19.96
C ILE A 462 4.29 6.34 20.93
N SER A 463 3.19 6.48 21.68
CA SER A 463 2.76 5.46 22.65
C SER A 463 2.48 4.13 21.97
N LEU A 464 1.84 4.15 20.80
CA LEU A 464 1.59 2.96 19.99
C LEU A 464 2.89 2.28 19.55
N ILE A 465 3.85 3.07 19.04
CA ILE A 465 5.16 2.57 18.60
C ILE A 465 5.95 1.98 19.76
N ILE A 466 6.05 2.70 20.89
CA ILE A 466 6.78 2.23 22.08
C ILE A 466 6.16 0.95 22.62
N PHE A 467 4.83 0.90 22.71
CA PHE A 467 4.13 -0.30 23.16
C PHE A 467 4.41 -1.49 22.25
N PHE A 468 4.39 -1.29 20.93
CA PHE A 468 4.68 -2.37 19.98
C PHE A 468 6.14 -2.82 20.05
N ASN A 469 7.09 -1.89 20.17
CA ASN A 469 8.51 -2.18 20.37
C ASN A 469 8.76 -3.00 21.63
N PHE A 470 8.10 -2.65 22.74
CA PHE A 470 8.16 -3.41 23.97
C PHE A 470 7.69 -4.85 23.76
N LYS A 471 6.61 -5.07 22.99
CA LYS A 471 6.16 -6.41 22.64
C LYS A 471 7.16 -7.17 21.78
N ILE A 472 7.77 -6.53 20.78
CA ILE A 472 8.85 -7.11 19.96
C ILE A 472 10.03 -7.54 20.86
N ILE A 473 10.49 -6.66 21.75
CA ILE A 473 11.60 -6.93 22.66
C ILE A 473 11.26 -8.10 23.59
N ASN A 474 10.08 -8.07 24.22
CA ASN A 474 9.65 -9.11 25.14
C ASN A 474 9.62 -10.49 24.47
N ALA A 475 9.00 -10.58 23.30
CA ALA A 475 8.87 -11.85 22.58
C ALA A 475 10.19 -12.29 21.93
N GLY A 476 10.89 -11.38 21.25
CA GLY A 476 12.04 -11.69 20.40
C GLY A 476 13.39 -11.74 21.12
N ILE A 477 13.51 -11.14 22.29
CA ILE A 477 14.75 -11.19 23.10
C ILE A 477 14.59 -12.19 24.24
N PHE A 478 13.55 -12.07 25.06
CA PHE A 478 13.44 -12.83 26.30
C PHE A 478 12.78 -14.21 26.13
N ASN A 479 11.76 -14.32 25.27
CA ASN A 479 10.95 -15.54 25.14
C ASN A 479 11.12 -16.26 23.80
N ARG A 480 12.19 -15.96 23.06
CA ARG A 480 12.37 -16.40 21.68
C ARG A 480 12.47 -17.91 21.50
N ILE A 481 11.89 -18.42 20.43
CA ILE A 481 12.15 -19.78 19.91
C ILE A 481 13.21 -19.71 18.82
N VAL A 482 14.20 -20.61 18.89
CA VAL A 482 15.33 -20.68 17.96
C VAL A 482 15.48 -22.10 17.43
N TYR A 483 15.38 -22.25 16.10
CA TYR A 483 15.52 -23.50 15.37
C TYR A 483 16.98 -23.74 14.97
N ARG A 484 17.59 -24.85 15.44
CA ARG A 484 19.00 -25.20 15.19
C ARG A 484 19.23 -26.17 14.03
N TYR A 485 18.20 -26.92 13.62
CA TYR A 485 18.31 -27.93 12.56
C TYR A 485 17.74 -27.43 11.24
N TYR A 486 18.61 -27.24 10.24
CA TYR A 486 18.25 -26.68 8.93
C TYR A 486 17.72 -27.70 7.92
N LYS A 487 17.87 -29.02 8.15
CA LYS A 487 17.56 -30.05 7.13
C LYS A 487 16.11 -29.98 6.59
N GLY A 488 15.17 -29.46 7.37
CA GLY A 488 13.77 -29.29 6.97
C GLY A 488 13.37 -27.89 6.45
N PHE A 489 14.29 -26.93 6.42
CA PHE A 489 14.00 -25.52 6.12
C PHE A 489 14.78 -25.02 4.91
N LEU A 490 14.27 -23.94 4.30
CA LEU A 490 15.04 -23.17 3.34
C LEU A 490 16.03 -22.28 4.12
N SER A 491 17.26 -22.14 3.63
CA SER A 491 18.15 -21.05 4.09
C SER A 491 17.52 -19.69 3.73
N PHE A 492 18.02 -18.60 4.31
CA PHE A 492 17.56 -17.28 3.91
C PHE A 492 17.78 -16.99 2.42
N ASN A 493 18.89 -17.47 1.85
CA ASN A 493 19.18 -17.30 0.43
C ASN A 493 18.24 -18.15 -0.44
N ASP A 494 17.98 -19.40 -0.05
CA ASP A 494 17.04 -20.27 -0.76
C ASP A 494 15.60 -19.74 -0.70
N TYR A 495 15.18 -19.21 0.45
CA TYR A 495 13.89 -18.54 0.61
C TYR A 495 13.77 -17.38 -0.39
N LYS A 496 14.78 -16.50 -0.46
CA LYS A 496 14.82 -15.39 -1.43
C LYS A 496 14.72 -15.87 -2.87
N ASN A 497 15.52 -16.86 -3.24
CA ASN A 497 15.55 -17.40 -4.59
C ASN A 497 14.23 -18.08 -4.95
N TYR A 498 13.54 -18.70 -4.00
CA TYR A 498 12.21 -19.27 -4.20
C TYR A 498 11.16 -18.22 -4.60
N TYR A 499 11.09 -17.08 -3.90
CA TYR A 499 10.16 -16.01 -4.27
C TYR A 499 10.55 -15.33 -5.60
N LEU A 500 11.85 -15.21 -5.86
CA LEU A 500 12.35 -14.72 -7.14
C LEU A 500 11.96 -15.64 -8.32
N LEU A 501 12.01 -16.97 -8.14
CA LEU A 501 11.54 -17.94 -9.14
C LEU A 501 10.10 -17.69 -9.57
N ALA A 502 9.20 -17.46 -8.61
CA ALA A 502 7.79 -17.20 -8.88
C ALA A 502 7.60 -15.95 -9.76
N GLY A 503 8.33 -14.86 -9.46
CA GLY A 503 8.33 -13.65 -10.27
C GLY A 503 8.91 -13.85 -11.67
N LEU A 504 10.01 -14.60 -11.78
CA LEU A 504 10.65 -14.88 -13.07
C LEU A 504 9.79 -15.78 -13.96
N ARG A 505 9.10 -16.78 -13.42
CA ARG A 505 8.15 -17.63 -14.17
C ARG A 505 7.09 -16.80 -14.89
N VAL A 506 6.50 -15.83 -14.19
CA VAL A 506 5.52 -14.91 -14.77
C VAL A 506 6.11 -14.11 -15.93
N ARG A 507 7.33 -13.56 -15.77
CA ARG A 507 8.01 -12.81 -16.83
C ARG A 507 8.35 -13.68 -18.03
N VAL A 508 8.84 -14.90 -17.81
CA VAL A 508 9.13 -15.86 -18.87
C VAL A 508 7.87 -16.18 -19.66
N LYS A 509 6.75 -16.51 -19.00
CA LYS A 509 5.45 -16.71 -19.65
C LYS A 509 5.00 -15.48 -20.45
N TYR A 510 5.07 -14.29 -19.85
CA TYR A 510 4.65 -13.04 -20.50
C TYR A 510 5.44 -12.75 -21.78
N TYR A 511 6.77 -12.84 -21.73
CA TYR A 511 7.60 -12.54 -22.91
C TYR A 511 7.56 -13.65 -23.95
N LYS A 512 7.29 -14.90 -23.55
CA LYS A 512 6.98 -15.97 -24.50
C LYS A 512 5.70 -15.67 -25.27
N LYS A 513 4.61 -15.34 -24.57
CA LYS A 513 3.31 -14.99 -25.18
C LYS A 513 3.37 -13.78 -26.10
N THR A 514 4.11 -12.74 -25.71
CA THR A 514 4.26 -11.51 -26.51
C THR A 514 5.28 -11.65 -27.65
N GLY A 515 5.92 -12.81 -27.82
CA GLY A 515 6.90 -13.06 -28.88
C GLY A 515 8.24 -12.34 -28.72
N ASN A 516 8.51 -11.72 -27.55
CA ASN A 516 9.77 -11.01 -27.31
C ASN A 516 10.91 -11.99 -26.96
N LYS A 517 11.53 -12.58 -27.99
CA LYS A 517 12.59 -13.59 -27.86
C LYS A 517 13.76 -13.13 -26.98
N LYS A 518 14.23 -11.89 -27.14
CA LYS A 518 15.38 -11.34 -26.39
C LYS A 518 15.08 -11.31 -24.88
N LYS A 519 13.93 -10.76 -24.49
CA LYS A 519 13.53 -10.70 -23.08
C LYS A 519 13.21 -12.08 -22.53
N TYR A 520 12.53 -12.93 -23.29
CA TYR A 520 12.29 -14.32 -22.92
C TYR A 520 13.60 -15.03 -22.53
N GLN A 521 14.60 -15.00 -23.40
CA GLN A 521 15.91 -15.61 -23.14
C GLN A 521 16.61 -14.98 -21.93
N PHE A 522 16.56 -13.65 -21.79
CA PHE A 522 17.15 -12.95 -20.64
C PHE A 522 16.58 -13.44 -19.31
N TYR A 523 15.24 -13.44 -19.16
CA TYR A 523 14.59 -13.87 -17.93
C TYR A 523 14.71 -15.38 -17.69
N PHE A 524 14.67 -16.18 -18.76
CA PHE A 524 14.85 -17.63 -18.65
C PHE A 524 16.28 -18.01 -18.22
N ASN A 525 17.29 -17.33 -18.73
CA ASN A 525 18.68 -17.50 -18.29
C ASN A 525 18.89 -17.03 -16.85
N MET A 526 18.30 -15.90 -16.46
CA MET A 526 18.32 -15.43 -15.07
C MET A 526 17.73 -16.48 -14.11
N LEU A 527 16.63 -17.10 -14.53
CA LEU A 527 15.95 -18.17 -13.80
C LEU A 527 16.80 -19.45 -13.72
N LYS A 528 17.45 -19.86 -14.82
CA LYS A 528 18.35 -21.04 -14.87
C LYS A 528 19.63 -20.87 -14.04
N ASN A 529 20.06 -19.62 -13.82
CA ASN A 529 21.29 -19.32 -13.07
C ASN A 529 21.07 -19.11 -11.55
N LEU A 530 19.84 -19.27 -11.05
CA LEU A 530 19.58 -19.20 -9.60
C LEU A 530 20.24 -20.39 -8.89
N LYS A 531 20.94 -20.11 -7.78
CA LYS A 531 21.65 -21.11 -6.98
C LYS A 531 20.89 -21.39 -5.69
N PHE A 532 20.69 -22.66 -5.38
CA PHE A 532 20.12 -23.11 -4.12
C PHE A 532 21.15 -23.88 -3.32
N GLU A 533 21.29 -23.53 -2.05
CA GLU A 533 22.32 -24.01 -1.14
C GLU A 533 21.91 -25.29 -0.44
N THR A 534 20.68 -25.35 0.07
CA THR A 534 20.16 -26.48 0.85
C THR A 534 19.58 -27.56 -0.05
N GLU A 535 19.57 -28.81 0.43
CA GLU A 535 18.92 -29.92 -0.29
C GLU A 535 17.43 -29.66 -0.56
N LYS A 536 16.72 -29.11 0.42
CA LYS A 536 15.31 -28.70 0.24
C LYS A 536 15.16 -27.65 -0.86
N GLY A 537 16.04 -26.64 -0.88
CA GLY A 537 16.06 -25.62 -1.93
C GLY A 537 16.33 -26.19 -3.32
N LYS A 538 17.30 -27.10 -3.44
CA LYS A 538 17.64 -27.77 -4.71
C LYS A 538 16.49 -28.63 -5.25
N ILE A 539 15.83 -29.40 -4.37
CA ILE A 539 14.65 -30.22 -4.73
C ILE A 539 13.51 -29.31 -5.22
N LEU A 540 13.24 -28.23 -4.49
CA LEU A 540 12.21 -27.27 -4.84
C LEU A 540 12.47 -26.60 -6.20
N TYR A 541 13.72 -26.19 -6.44
CA TYR A 541 14.15 -25.62 -7.71
C TYR A 541 13.94 -26.60 -8.87
N LYS A 542 14.42 -27.84 -8.73
CA LYS A 542 14.28 -28.88 -9.78
C LYS A 542 12.81 -29.11 -10.12
N SER A 543 11.96 -29.31 -9.12
CA SER A 543 10.51 -29.49 -9.31
C SER A 543 9.86 -28.30 -10.02
N PHE A 544 10.26 -27.08 -9.64
CA PHE A 544 9.74 -25.86 -10.27
C PHE A 544 10.16 -25.73 -11.74
N ILE A 545 11.42 -26.02 -12.07
CA ILE A 545 11.94 -25.97 -13.45
C ILE A 545 11.23 -27.00 -14.32
N GLU A 546 11.11 -28.24 -13.87
CA GLU A 546 10.41 -29.29 -14.60
C GLU A 546 8.95 -28.91 -14.89
N TYR A 547 8.27 -28.32 -13.90
CA TYR A 547 6.91 -27.84 -14.07
C TYR A 547 6.83 -26.67 -15.06
N LEU A 548 7.75 -25.71 -14.98
CA LEU A 548 7.80 -24.57 -15.90
C LEU A 548 8.10 -25.01 -17.34
N GLU A 549 9.05 -25.92 -17.55
CA GLU A 549 9.37 -26.43 -18.89
C GLU A 549 8.16 -27.13 -19.51
N LYS A 550 7.40 -27.91 -18.73
CA LYS A 550 6.11 -28.50 -19.16
C LYS A 550 5.04 -27.48 -19.50
N GLU A 551 4.96 -26.37 -18.77
CA GLU A 551 4.01 -25.28 -19.09
C GLU A 551 4.42 -24.49 -20.35
N LEU A 552 5.71 -24.53 -20.71
CA LEU A 552 6.23 -23.81 -21.86
C LEU A 552 6.17 -24.68 -23.12
N THR A 553 6.38 -25.99 -23.05
CA THR A 553 6.16 -26.90 -24.19
C THR A 553 4.69 -26.94 -24.58
#